data_AF-B5GE66-F1
#
_entry.id   AF-B5GE66-F1
#
_cell.length_a   1.000
_cell.length_b   1.000
_cell.length_c   1.000
_cell.angle_alpha   90.00
_cell.angle_beta   90.00
_cell.angle_gamma   90.00
#
_symmetry.space_group_name_H-M   'P 1'
#
loop_
_entity.id
_entity.type
_entity.pdbx_description
1 polymer ?
#
loop_
_entity_poly.entity_id
_entity_poly.type
_entity_poly.pdbx_seq_one_letter_code
_entity_poly.pdbx_strand_id
1 'polypeptide(L)'
;MTIIRVHDADTALRAAQRRKLPVPDEVTEAAAVRDAVNATARLDDPERPALPATAKETTAVIQAHAEELRLADVTRRAAGLFTDEADMRYARAVADCVPAWMTLLDKEYQALVKVVRAASDKLPADLTALDPRRMNWTHPQHAAAYTKAEGAAVQLDQLVQDRGEIVRVTGGDGGRDNALFSVAALPEADIEAVMAQDWKRYAPVIGQWRDLAHQPVARWVYLTRQDRLTLSLATPGEVRQRAAEVEAWRDGTLLSHSGHNQAGARAAVTARLGT
;
A
#
# COMPACT_ATOMS: atom_id res chain seq x y z
N MET A 1 -5.41 -3.74 19.82
CA MET A 1 -4.54 -4.73 19.16
C MET A 1 -5.05 -4.89 17.74
N THR A 2 -4.31 -4.41 16.74
CA THR A 2 -4.72 -4.51 15.33
C THR A 2 -4.61 -5.97 14.90
N ILE A 3 -5.71 -6.59 14.46
CA ILE A 3 -5.68 -7.95 13.92
C ILE A 3 -4.99 -7.88 12.55
N ILE A 4 -3.75 -8.36 12.47
CA ILE A 4 -3.02 -8.45 11.21
C ILE A 4 -3.50 -9.70 10.48
N ARG A 5 -4.01 -9.53 9.26
CA ARG A 5 -4.48 -10.66 8.45
C ARG A 5 -3.30 -11.28 7.72
N VAL A 6 -3.18 -12.61 7.78
CA VAL A 6 -2.12 -13.36 7.11
C VAL A 6 -2.10 -13.12 5.59
N HIS A 7 -3.29 -12.91 4.98
CA HIS A 7 -3.42 -12.57 3.57
C HIS A 7 -2.74 -11.23 3.21
N ASP A 8 -2.77 -10.25 4.11
CA ASP A 8 -2.11 -8.96 3.89
C ASP A 8 -0.59 -9.13 4.00
N ALA A 9 -0.10 -10.03 4.87
CA ALA A 9 1.32 -10.39 4.95
C ALA A 9 1.81 -11.09 3.66
N ASP A 10 1.05 -12.05 3.12
CA ASP A 10 1.37 -12.70 1.84
C ASP A 10 1.41 -11.69 0.68
N THR A 11 0.49 -10.73 0.68
CA THR A 11 0.41 -9.67 -0.35
C THR A 11 1.60 -8.71 -0.24
N ALA A 12 1.94 -8.28 0.98
CA ALA A 12 3.09 -7.44 1.25
C ALA A 12 4.41 -8.10 0.85
N LEU A 13 4.60 -9.39 1.19
CA LEU A 13 5.80 -10.14 0.83
C LEU A 13 5.96 -10.25 -0.70
N ARG A 14 4.88 -10.53 -1.43
CA ARG A 14 4.91 -10.57 -2.91
C ARG A 14 5.27 -9.21 -3.51
N ALA A 15 4.73 -8.12 -2.96
CA ALA A 15 5.07 -6.77 -3.40
C ALA A 15 6.55 -6.44 -3.14
N ALA A 16 7.07 -6.79 -1.96
CA ALA A 16 8.48 -6.65 -1.63
C ALA A 16 9.39 -7.45 -2.59
N GLN A 17 9.02 -8.69 -2.89
CA GLN A 17 9.75 -9.56 -3.83
C GLN A 17 9.73 -9.01 -5.26
N ARG A 18 8.60 -8.50 -5.77
CA ARG A 18 8.53 -7.83 -7.08
C ARG A 18 9.53 -6.68 -7.20
N ARG A 19 9.71 -5.94 -6.09
CA ARG A 19 10.65 -4.81 -5.98
C ARG A 19 12.06 -5.22 -5.57
N LYS A 20 12.32 -6.52 -5.39
CA LYS A 20 13.62 -7.06 -4.95
C LYS A 20 14.08 -6.45 -3.62
N LEU A 21 13.14 -6.14 -2.73
CA LEU A 21 13.45 -5.68 -1.38
C LEU A 21 14.01 -6.84 -0.55
N PRO A 22 14.93 -6.58 0.40
CA PRO A 22 15.53 -7.62 1.22
C PRO A 22 14.49 -8.25 2.15
N VAL A 23 14.39 -9.58 2.12
CA VAL A 23 13.53 -10.35 3.03
C VAL A 23 14.43 -11.05 4.05
N PRO A 24 14.34 -10.70 5.35
CA PRO A 24 15.14 -11.33 6.39
C PRO A 24 14.78 -12.82 6.58
N ASP A 25 15.75 -13.60 7.08
CA ASP A 25 15.57 -15.03 7.34
C ASP A 25 14.44 -15.28 8.35
N GLU A 26 14.19 -14.35 9.28
CA GLU A 26 13.08 -14.46 10.24
C GLU A 26 11.71 -14.56 9.56
N VAL A 27 11.51 -13.90 8.42
CA VAL A 27 10.27 -13.99 7.64
C VAL A 27 10.16 -15.35 6.96
N THR A 28 11.27 -15.84 6.38
CA THR A 28 11.33 -17.15 5.72
C THR A 28 11.10 -18.28 6.73
N GLU A 29 11.72 -18.21 7.90
CA GLU A 29 11.53 -19.17 8.99
C GLU A 29 10.10 -19.15 9.53
N ALA A 30 9.51 -17.96 9.72
CA ALA A 30 8.12 -17.85 10.15
C ALA A 30 7.15 -18.43 9.10
N ALA A 31 7.42 -18.24 7.82
CA ALA A 31 6.67 -18.86 6.73
C ALA A 31 6.82 -20.39 6.76
N ALA A 32 8.03 -20.92 6.96
CA ALA A 32 8.28 -22.36 7.06
C ALA A 32 7.54 -23.01 8.25
N VAL A 33 7.52 -22.35 9.41
CA VAL A 33 6.74 -22.81 10.58
C VAL A 33 5.25 -22.85 10.25
N ARG A 34 4.72 -21.80 9.62
CA ARG A 34 3.31 -21.75 9.18
C ARG A 34 2.99 -22.85 8.19
N ASP A 35 3.85 -23.10 7.21
CA ASP A 35 3.68 -24.16 6.22
C ASP A 35 3.70 -25.55 6.87
N ALA A 36 4.59 -25.78 7.85
CA ALA A 36 4.64 -27.03 8.60
C ALA A 36 3.35 -27.27 9.41
N VAL A 37 2.83 -26.24 10.09
CA VAL A 37 1.54 -26.33 10.82
C VAL A 37 0.40 -26.62 9.85
N ASN A 38 0.31 -25.89 8.74
CA ASN A 38 -0.73 -26.08 7.73
C ASN A 38 -0.67 -27.45 7.06
N ALA A 39 0.53 -27.94 6.74
CA ALA A 39 0.73 -29.28 6.18
C ALA A 39 0.28 -30.35 7.18
N THR A 40 0.63 -30.21 8.45
CA THR A 40 0.24 -31.14 9.52
C THR A 40 -1.28 -31.12 9.77
N ALA A 41 -1.90 -29.95 9.73
CA ALA A 41 -3.36 -29.80 9.88
C ALA A 41 -4.15 -30.43 8.72
N ARG A 42 -3.51 -30.59 7.56
CA ARG A 42 -4.08 -31.18 6.34
C ARG A 42 -3.55 -32.58 6.04
N LEU A 43 -2.98 -33.25 7.04
CA LEU A 43 -2.47 -34.61 6.88
C LEU A 43 -3.58 -35.53 6.34
N ASP A 44 -3.31 -36.21 5.24
CA ASP A 44 -4.23 -37.18 4.65
C ASP A 44 -4.49 -38.35 5.61
N ASP A 45 -5.64 -38.99 5.47
CA ASP A 45 -5.91 -40.22 6.22
C ASP A 45 -4.97 -41.34 5.73
N PRO A 46 -4.45 -42.18 6.65
CA PRO A 46 -3.63 -43.34 6.28
C PRO A 46 -4.39 -44.25 5.33
N GLU A 47 -3.65 -44.84 4.37
CA GLU A 47 -4.25 -45.74 3.39
C GLU A 47 -4.81 -46.99 4.07
N ARG A 48 -6.00 -47.42 3.64
CA ARG A 48 -6.64 -48.62 4.17
C ARG A 48 -5.82 -49.86 3.83
N PRO A 49 -5.41 -50.69 4.80
CA PRO A 49 -4.71 -51.93 4.54
C PRO A 49 -5.62 -52.99 3.90
N ALA A 50 -5.02 -53.93 3.15
CA ALA A 50 -5.72 -55.06 2.57
C ALA A 50 -6.31 -55.98 3.65
N LEU A 51 -7.45 -56.61 3.36
CA LEU A 51 -8.08 -57.54 4.28
C LEU A 51 -7.29 -58.87 4.35
N PRO A 52 -6.87 -59.33 5.53
CA PRO A 52 -6.21 -60.63 5.69
C PRO A 52 -7.12 -61.82 5.39
N ALA A 53 -6.51 -62.99 5.16
CA ALA A 53 -7.23 -64.22 4.84
C ALA A 53 -7.85 -64.92 6.07
N THR A 54 -7.39 -64.59 7.27
CA THR A 54 -7.85 -65.24 8.51
C THR A 54 -8.51 -64.27 9.48
N ALA A 55 -9.54 -64.73 10.20
CA ALA A 55 -10.26 -63.90 11.18
C ALA A 55 -9.35 -63.32 12.27
N LYS A 56 -8.35 -64.09 12.73
CA LYS A 56 -7.39 -63.68 13.76
C LYS A 56 -6.50 -62.52 13.29
N GLU A 57 -6.05 -62.54 12.04
CA GLU A 57 -5.25 -61.48 11.45
C GLU A 57 -6.10 -60.25 11.13
N THR A 58 -7.35 -60.45 10.71
CA THR A 58 -8.29 -59.37 10.40
C THR A 58 -8.53 -58.45 11.58
N THR A 59 -8.72 -58.98 12.80
CA THR A 59 -8.90 -58.13 13.99
C THR A 59 -7.67 -57.27 14.27
N ALA A 60 -6.46 -57.83 14.15
CA ALA A 60 -5.22 -57.11 14.41
C ALA A 60 -4.98 -55.98 13.39
N VAL A 61 -5.24 -56.24 12.10
CA VAL A 61 -5.10 -55.22 11.04
C VAL A 61 -6.12 -54.09 11.20
N ILE A 62 -7.37 -54.41 11.57
CA ILE A 62 -8.39 -53.39 11.85
C ILE A 62 -7.98 -52.52 13.04
N GLN A 63 -7.47 -53.11 14.11
CA GLN A 63 -7.02 -52.38 15.29
C GLN A 63 -5.85 -51.45 14.98
N ALA A 64 -4.82 -51.95 14.31
CA ALA A 64 -3.66 -51.13 13.90
C ALA A 64 -4.09 -49.94 13.03
N HIS A 65 -4.94 -50.18 12.02
CA HIS A 65 -5.41 -49.11 11.15
C HIS A 65 -6.31 -48.10 11.87
N ALA A 66 -7.15 -48.54 12.81
CA ALA A 66 -7.96 -47.64 13.64
C ALA A 66 -7.07 -46.75 14.55
N GLU A 67 -5.96 -47.29 15.06
CA GLU A 67 -4.98 -46.52 15.82
C GLU A 67 -4.27 -45.47 14.95
N GLU A 68 -3.88 -45.82 13.72
CA GLU A 68 -3.30 -44.88 12.76
C GLU A 68 -4.27 -43.75 12.40
N LEU A 69 -5.54 -44.08 12.10
CA LEU A 69 -6.60 -43.10 11.84
C LEU A 69 -6.79 -42.17 13.04
N ARG A 70 -6.80 -42.71 14.25
CA ARG A 70 -6.91 -41.93 15.49
C ARG A 70 -5.71 -41.00 15.66
N LEU A 71 -4.50 -41.49 15.40
CA LEU A 71 -3.29 -40.68 15.49
C LEU A 71 -3.31 -39.53 14.47
N ALA A 72 -3.72 -39.80 13.22
CA ALA A 72 -3.86 -38.78 12.19
C ALA A 72 -4.87 -37.70 12.60
N ASP A 73 -6.06 -38.09 13.08
CA ASP A 73 -7.08 -37.16 13.56
C ASP A 73 -6.60 -36.30 14.75
N VAL A 74 -5.98 -36.91 15.75
CA VAL A 74 -5.40 -36.19 16.89
C VAL A 74 -4.30 -35.23 16.45
N THR A 75 -3.46 -35.65 15.51
CA THR A 75 -2.36 -34.83 14.97
C THR A 75 -2.90 -33.61 14.23
N ARG A 76 -3.93 -33.77 13.38
CA ARG A 76 -4.61 -32.66 12.71
C ARG A 76 -5.21 -31.67 13.71
N ARG A 77 -5.91 -32.17 14.73
CA ARG A 77 -6.51 -31.34 15.79
C ARG A 77 -5.45 -30.59 16.58
N ALA A 78 -4.35 -31.26 16.93
CA ALA A 78 -3.24 -30.65 17.64
C ALA A 78 -2.59 -29.53 16.80
N ALA A 79 -2.34 -29.77 15.51
CA ALA A 79 -1.82 -28.75 14.60
C ALA A 79 -2.76 -27.54 14.48
N GLY A 80 -4.07 -27.77 14.42
CA GLY A 80 -5.08 -26.71 14.39
C GLY A 80 -5.02 -25.74 15.57
N LEU A 81 -4.49 -26.15 16.73
CA LEU A 81 -4.28 -25.27 17.89
C LEU A 81 -3.15 -24.25 17.67
N PHE A 82 -2.23 -24.51 16.75
CA PHE A 82 -1.07 -23.65 16.48
C PHE A 82 -1.25 -22.74 15.26
N THR A 83 -2.33 -22.91 14.47
CA THR A 83 -2.54 -22.16 13.22
C THR A 83 -2.55 -20.65 13.46
N ASP A 84 -3.33 -20.17 14.43
CA ASP A 84 -3.46 -18.74 14.72
C ASP A 84 -2.13 -18.14 15.19
N GLU A 85 -1.37 -18.86 16.02
CA GLU A 85 -0.06 -18.42 16.50
C GLU A 85 0.95 -18.35 15.35
N ALA A 86 0.98 -19.36 14.47
CA ALA A 86 1.87 -19.39 13.31
C ALA A 86 1.55 -18.26 12.32
N ASP A 87 0.26 -18.03 12.03
CA ASP A 87 -0.20 -16.93 11.19
C ASP A 87 0.16 -15.55 11.80
N MET A 88 -0.05 -15.38 13.10
CA MET A 88 0.33 -14.14 13.81
C MET A 88 1.84 -13.91 13.80
N ARG A 89 2.64 -14.96 14.03
CA ARG A 89 4.11 -14.90 14.02
C ARG A 89 4.62 -14.46 12.65
N TYR A 90 4.12 -15.08 11.57
CA TYR A 90 4.47 -14.71 10.20
C TYR A 90 4.04 -13.28 9.87
N ALA A 91 2.78 -12.94 10.17
CA ALA A 91 2.24 -11.61 9.87
C ALA A 91 3.00 -10.49 10.60
N ARG A 92 3.44 -10.74 11.84
CA ARG A 92 4.27 -9.82 12.61
C ARG A 92 5.68 -9.70 12.04
N ALA A 93 6.33 -10.81 11.68
CA ALA A 93 7.65 -10.79 11.05
C ALA A 93 7.65 -9.96 9.75
N VAL A 94 6.60 -10.10 8.93
CA VAL A 94 6.43 -9.26 7.72
C VAL A 94 6.18 -7.80 8.07
N ALA A 95 5.33 -7.51 9.06
CA ALA A 95 5.04 -6.15 9.49
C ALA A 95 6.28 -5.41 10.01
N ASP A 96 7.15 -6.10 10.75
CA ASP A 96 8.39 -5.54 11.30
C ASP A 96 9.39 -5.14 10.20
N CYS A 97 9.29 -5.72 8.99
CA CYS A 97 10.11 -5.35 7.84
C CYS A 97 9.67 -4.07 7.13
N VAL A 98 8.39 -3.67 7.30
CA VAL A 98 7.78 -2.57 6.53
C VAL A 98 8.56 -1.26 6.62
N PRO A 99 9.02 -0.78 7.80
CA PRO A 99 9.76 0.49 7.87
C PRO A 99 11.04 0.50 7.02
N ALA A 100 11.78 -0.60 7.00
CA ALA A 100 13.00 -0.73 6.21
C ALA A 100 12.69 -0.76 4.71
N TRP A 101 11.66 -1.51 4.30
CA TRP A 101 11.17 -1.54 2.92
C TRP A 101 10.72 -0.16 2.45
N MET A 102 10.00 0.59 3.28
CA MET A 102 9.54 1.94 2.96
C MET A 102 10.70 2.91 2.74
N THR A 103 11.78 2.78 3.51
CA THR A 103 12.99 3.60 3.31
C THR A 103 13.67 3.32 1.97
N LEU A 104 13.66 2.06 1.51
CA LEU A 104 14.21 1.68 0.20
C LEU A 104 13.30 2.14 -0.94
N LEU A 105 11.99 2.00 -0.78
CA LEU A 105 11.00 2.47 -1.77
C LEU A 105 11.02 3.99 -1.92
N ASP A 106 11.24 4.76 -0.86
CA ASP A 106 11.35 6.22 -0.98
C ASP A 106 12.57 6.62 -1.84
N LYS A 107 13.71 5.94 -1.69
CA LYS A 107 14.88 6.18 -2.55
C LYS A 107 14.57 5.92 -4.03
N GLU A 108 13.89 4.82 -4.32
CA GLU A 108 13.45 4.48 -5.68
C GLU A 108 12.45 5.52 -6.21
N TYR A 109 11.46 5.89 -5.39
CA TYR A 109 10.47 6.91 -5.69
C TYR A 109 11.12 8.25 -6.06
N GLN A 110 12.03 8.75 -5.23
CA GLN A 110 12.72 10.02 -5.47
C GLN A 110 13.58 9.97 -6.75
N ALA A 111 14.22 8.85 -7.04
CA ALA A 111 14.97 8.66 -8.29
C ALA A 111 14.06 8.74 -9.52
N LEU A 112 12.89 8.09 -9.48
CA LEU A 112 11.91 8.10 -10.57
C LEU A 112 11.26 9.49 -10.73
N VAL A 113 10.90 10.16 -9.63
CA VAL A 113 10.39 11.55 -9.65
C VAL A 113 11.41 12.49 -10.29
N LYS A 114 12.70 12.33 -9.99
CA LYS A 114 13.77 13.11 -10.63
C LYS A 114 13.84 12.87 -12.14
N VAL A 115 13.63 11.64 -12.61
CA VAL A 115 13.57 11.32 -14.04
C VAL A 115 12.38 12.00 -14.70
N VAL A 116 11.19 11.91 -14.11
CA VAL A 116 9.98 12.58 -14.63
C VAL A 116 10.17 14.10 -14.65
N ARG A 117 10.72 14.69 -13.59
CA ARG A 117 11.00 16.14 -13.53
C ARG A 117 11.96 16.59 -14.62
N ALA A 118 13.08 15.89 -14.81
CA ALA A 118 14.03 16.22 -15.88
C ALA A 118 13.45 16.04 -17.30
N ALA A 119 12.47 15.14 -17.46
CA ALA A 119 11.73 14.99 -18.71
C ALA A 119 10.65 16.08 -18.88
N SER A 120 9.99 16.49 -17.80
CA SER A 120 8.89 17.45 -17.82
C SER A 120 9.34 18.84 -18.28
N ASP A 121 10.59 19.23 -18.00
CA ASP A 121 11.22 20.47 -18.49
C ASP A 121 11.30 20.55 -20.03
N LYS A 122 11.29 19.38 -20.69
CA LYS A 122 11.41 19.26 -22.16
C LYS A 122 10.09 18.92 -22.84
N LEU A 123 9.04 18.67 -22.07
CA LEU A 123 7.72 18.33 -22.58
C LEU A 123 6.87 19.60 -22.75
N PRO A 124 5.88 19.61 -23.66
CA PRO A 124 4.94 20.70 -23.80
C PRO A 124 4.32 21.14 -22.46
N ALA A 125 4.13 22.44 -22.26
CA ALA A 125 3.50 22.98 -21.06
C ALA A 125 2.03 22.54 -20.94
N ASP A 126 1.32 22.49 -22.07
CA ASP A 126 -0.03 21.96 -22.17
C ASP A 126 -0.04 20.44 -21.98
N LEU A 127 -0.75 19.97 -20.95
CA LEU A 127 -0.90 18.55 -20.64
C LEU A 127 -1.70 17.80 -21.70
N THR A 128 -2.61 18.47 -22.43
CA THR A 128 -3.41 17.80 -23.48
C THR A 128 -2.57 17.40 -24.68
N ALA A 129 -1.42 18.06 -24.88
CA ALA A 129 -0.42 17.71 -25.88
C ALA A 129 0.46 16.50 -25.46
N LEU A 130 0.29 15.98 -24.24
CA LEU A 130 0.94 14.76 -23.75
C LEU A 130 0.08 13.50 -23.98
N ASP A 131 -1.10 13.63 -24.57
CA ASP A 131 -1.84 12.49 -25.11
C ASP A 131 -1.01 11.86 -26.24
N PRO A 132 -0.65 10.55 -26.18
CA PRO A 132 0.09 9.87 -27.23
C PRO A 132 -0.46 10.08 -28.64
N ARG A 133 -1.79 10.26 -28.77
CA ARG A 133 -2.47 10.47 -30.05
C ARG A 133 -2.32 11.87 -30.61
N ARG A 134 -2.01 12.85 -29.76
CA ARG A 134 -1.88 14.28 -30.10
C ARG A 134 -0.43 14.77 -30.07
N MET A 135 0.44 14.00 -29.45
CA MET A 135 1.83 14.35 -29.28
C MET A 135 2.54 14.51 -30.63
N ASN A 136 3.33 15.58 -30.77
CA ASN A 136 4.18 15.76 -31.94
C ASN A 136 5.42 14.86 -31.86
N TRP A 137 5.30 13.64 -32.37
CA TRP A 137 6.38 12.65 -32.45
C TRP A 137 7.52 13.03 -33.38
N THR A 138 7.33 14.00 -34.28
CA THR A 138 8.39 14.48 -35.18
C THR A 138 9.38 15.40 -34.46
N HIS A 139 9.03 15.92 -33.28
CA HIS A 139 9.95 16.71 -32.47
C HIS A 139 10.84 15.79 -31.62
N PRO A 140 12.13 15.59 -31.96
CA PRO A 140 12.95 14.54 -31.37
C PRO A 140 13.16 14.71 -29.86
N GLN A 141 13.21 15.96 -29.38
CA GLN A 141 13.33 16.23 -27.94
C GLN A 141 12.06 15.84 -27.17
N HIS A 142 10.88 16.07 -27.75
CA HIS A 142 9.61 15.72 -27.09
C HIS A 142 9.46 14.21 -27.06
N ALA A 143 9.65 13.54 -28.21
CA ALA A 143 9.57 12.08 -28.30
C ALA A 143 10.50 11.40 -27.28
N ALA A 144 11.78 11.80 -27.24
CA ALA A 144 12.74 11.22 -26.30
C ALA A 144 12.41 11.53 -24.82
N ALA A 145 11.93 12.74 -24.51
CA ALA A 145 11.50 13.10 -23.16
C ALA A 145 10.27 12.30 -22.72
N TYR A 146 9.32 12.10 -23.63
CA TYR A 146 8.10 11.34 -23.35
C TYR A 146 8.40 9.88 -23.07
N THR A 147 9.20 9.20 -23.91
CA THR A 147 9.58 7.81 -23.66
C THR A 147 10.28 7.63 -22.31
N LYS A 148 11.12 8.61 -21.90
CA LYS A 148 11.74 8.60 -20.56
C LYS A 148 10.72 8.80 -19.45
N ALA A 149 9.80 9.74 -19.61
CA ALA A 149 8.75 10.00 -18.64
C ALA A 149 7.79 8.82 -18.52
N GLU A 150 7.44 8.16 -19.62
CA GLU A 150 6.58 6.98 -19.69
C GLU A 150 7.16 5.82 -18.89
N GLY A 151 8.42 5.45 -19.15
CA GLY A 151 9.08 4.38 -18.40
C GLY A 151 9.12 4.64 -16.89
N ALA A 152 9.34 5.90 -16.48
CA ALA A 152 9.35 6.28 -15.07
C ALA A 152 7.93 6.36 -14.46
N ALA A 153 6.95 6.89 -15.20
CA ALA A 153 5.56 7.02 -14.75
C ALA A 153 4.92 5.66 -14.49
N VAL A 154 5.15 4.67 -15.37
CA VAL A 154 4.65 3.29 -15.19
C VAL A 154 5.26 2.67 -13.93
N GLN A 155 6.57 2.86 -13.71
CA GLN A 155 7.25 2.34 -12.52
C GLN A 155 6.75 3.01 -11.24
N LEU A 156 6.47 4.31 -11.28
CA LEU A 156 5.88 5.07 -10.18
C LEU A 156 4.47 4.59 -9.84
N ASP A 157 3.60 4.39 -10.83
CA ASP A 157 2.24 3.87 -10.60
C ASP A 157 2.29 2.48 -9.95
N GLN A 158 3.15 1.58 -10.46
CA GLN A 158 3.35 0.28 -9.84
C GLN A 158 3.94 0.42 -8.42
N LEU A 159 4.78 1.43 -8.15
CA LEU A 159 5.42 1.62 -6.85
C LEU A 159 4.38 2.05 -5.83
N VAL A 160 3.47 2.94 -6.22
CA VAL A 160 2.32 3.34 -5.41
C VAL A 160 1.44 2.16 -5.06
N GLN A 161 1.17 1.28 -6.03
CA GLN A 161 0.40 0.06 -5.77
C GLN A 161 1.13 -0.88 -4.81
N ASP A 162 2.41 -1.16 -5.07
CA ASP A 162 3.23 -2.05 -4.24
C ASP A 162 3.36 -1.52 -2.81
N ARG A 163 3.52 -0.20 -2.66
CA ARG A 163 3.51 0.48 -1.36
C ARG A 163 2.17 0.27 -0.63
N GLY A 164 1.05 0.43 -1.33
CA GLY A 164 -0.28 0.18 -0.78
C GLY A 164 -0.53 -1.28 -0.39
N GLU A 165 0.11 -2.22 -1.06
CA GLU A 165 0.12 -3.65 -0.69
C GLU A 165 0.99 -3.92 0.54
N ILE A 166 2.19 -3.32 0.61
CA ILE A 166 3.12 -3.46 1.72
C ILE A 166 2.54 -2.91 3.02
N VAL A 167 1.96 -1.71 3.01
CA VAL A 167 1.48 -1.10 4.26
C VAL A 167 0.20 -1.74 4.81
N ARG A 168 -0.54 -2.52 4.00
CA ARG A 168 -1.80 -3.14 4.43
C ARG A 168 -1.62 -4.03 5.66
N VAL A 169 -0.47 -4.72 5.75
CA VAL A 169 -0.11 -5.53 6.93
C VAL A 169 -0.01 -4.71 8.23
N THR A 170 0.18 -3.39 8.15
CA THR A 170 0.26 -2.49 9.32
C THR A 170 -1.05 -1.75 9.62
N GLY A 171 -2.15 -2.09 8.93
CA GLY A 171 -3.47 -1.47 9.10
C GLY A 171 -3.92 -0.58 7.93
N GLY A 172 -3.12 -0.51 6.86
CA GLY A 172 -3.51 0.06 5.56
C GLY A 172 -3.68 1.58 5.51
N ASP A 173 -3.93 2.05 4.29
CA ASP A 173 -4.32 3.43 4.00
C ASP A 173 -5.85 3.52 3.93
N GLY A 174 -6.44 4.37 4.77
CA GLY A 174 -7.84 4.74 4.67
C GLY A 174 -7.99 6.15 4.11
N GLY A 175 -9.08 6.41 3.39
CA GLY A 175 -9.44 7.77 2.97
C GLY A 175 -9.79 7.94 1.49
N ARG A 176 -10.25 9.15 1.17
CA ARG A 176 -10.41 9.65 -0.19
C ARG A 176 -9.04 10.13 -0.69
N ASP A 177 -8.77 9.96 -1.98
CA ASP A 177 -7.53 10.45 -2.62
C ASP A 177 -6.22 9.81 -2.10
N ASN A 178 -6.30 8.62 -1.50
CA ASN A 178 -5.14 7.88 -0.96
C ASN A 178 -3.98 7.76 -1.95
N ALA A 179 -4.27 7.58 -3.24
CA ALA A 179 -3.24 7.52 -4.28
C ALA A 179 -2.42 8.82 -4.36
N LEU A 180 -3.04 10.00 -4.22
CA LEU A 180 -2.31 11.26 -4.16
C LEU A 180 -1.52 11.38 -2.86
N PHE A 181 -2.17 11.13 -1.74
CA PHE A 181 -1.54 11.31 -0.43
C PHE A 181 -0.44 10.28 -0.15
N SER A 182 -0.43 9.16 -0.86
CA SER A 182 0.68 8.21 -0.84
C SER A 182 1.96 8.76 -1.48
N VAL A 183 1.88 9.78 -2.33
CA VAL A 183 3.00 10.30 -3.14
C VAL A 183 3.26 11.78 -2.95
N ALA A 184 2.36 12.49 -2.29
CA ALA A 184 2.48 13.93 -2.10
C ALA A 184 1.89 14.34 -0.74
N ALA A 185 2.60 15.23 -0.06
CA ALA A 185 2.13 15.91 1.12
C ALA A 185 1.69 17.33 0.77
N LEU A 186 0.57 17.77 1.34
CA LEU A 186 0.20 19.18 1.39
C LEU A 186 0.99 19.86 2.52
N PRO A 187 1.17 21.18 2.48
CA PRO A 187 1.62 21.90 3.66
C PRO A 187 0.59 21.76 4.80
N GLU A 188 1.09 21.76 6.03
CA GLU A 188 0.25 21.70 7.23
C GLU A 188 -0.80 22.83 7.23
N ALA A 189 -1.99 22.51 7.74
CA ALA A 189 -3.07 23.48 7.86
C ALA A 189 -2.79 24.43 9.02
N ASP A 190 -2.44 25.68 8.71
CA ASP A 190 -2.39 26.75 9.70
C ASP A 190 -3.58 27.72 9.56
N ILE A 191 -3.82 28.49 10.63
CA ILE A 191 -4.93 29.42 10.71
C ILE A 191 -4.80 30.52 9.65
N GLU A 192 -3.59 30.99 9.35
CA GLU A 192 -3.37 32.09 8.42
C GLU A 192 -3.69 31.68 6.98
N ALA A 193 -3.20 30.51 6.58
CA ALA A 193 -3.38 29.94 5.26
C ALA A 193 -4.85 29.55 5.00
N VAL A 194 -5.56 29.04 6.01
CA VAL A 194 -7.02 28.81 5.94
C VAL A 194 -7.78 30.13 5.78
N MET A 195 -7.46 31.14 6.60
CA MET A 195 -8.13 32.45 6.54
C MET A 195 -7.81 33.20 5.23
N ALA A 196 -6.62 32.99 4.65
CA ALA A 196 -6.22 33.49 3.34
C ALA A 196 -6.88 32.73 2.18
N GLN A 197 -7.66 31.68 2.46
CA GLN A 197 -8.34 30.83 1.48
C GLN A 197 -7.39 30.11 0.52
N ASP A 198 -6.19 29.75 0.98
CA ASP A 198 -5.19 29.07 0.15
C ASP A 198 -5.67 27.71 -0.36
N TRP A 199 -6.69 27.11 0.27
CA TRP A 199 -7.38 25.91 -0.23
C TRP A 199 -7.81 26.02 -1.71
N LYS A 200 -8.19 27.23 -2.17
CA LYS A 200 -8.54 27.49 -3.58
C LYS A 200 -7.39 27.17 -4.55
N ARG A 201 -6.14 27.16 -4.08
CA ARG A 201 -4.94 26.83 -4.85
C ARG A 201 -4.65 25.32 -4.87
N TYR A 202 -5.03 24.58 -3.83
CA TYR A 202 -4.76 23.15 -3.70
C TYR A 202 -5.90 22.28 -4.24
N ALA A 203 -7.16 22.69 -4.10
CA ALA A 203 -8.31 21.92 -4.56
C ALA A 203 -8.27 21.58 -6.07
N PRO A 204 -7.86 22.51 -6.98
CA PRO A 204 -7.70 22.19 -8.40
C PRO A 204 -6.60 21.15 -8.65
N VAL A 205 -5.55 21.13 -7.82
CA VAL A 205 -4.44 20.17 -7.95
C VAL A 205 -4.91 18.74 -7.67
N ILE A 206 -5.69 18.57 -6.61
CA ILE A 206 -6.30 17.27 -6.27
C ILE A 206 -7.32 16.84 -7.35
N GLY A 207 -8.09 17.79 -7.89
CA GLY A 207 -9.00 17.55 -9.01
C GLY A 207 -8.27 17.02 -10.25
N GLN A 208 -7.29 17.79 -10.73
CA GLN A 208 -6.53 17.47 -11.92
C GLN A 208 -5.78 16.13 -11.81
N TRP A 209 -5.24 15.80 -10.63
CA TRP A 209 -4.59 14.50 -10.39
C TRP A 209 -5.54 13.30 -10.60
N ARG A 210 -6.81 13.45 -10.22
CA ARG A 210 -7.85 12.43 -10.45
C ARG A 210 -8.24 12.35 -11.92
N ASP A 211 -8.44 13.51 -12.55
CA ASP A 211 -8.88 13.58 -13.94
C ASP A 211 -7.84 12.94 -14.89
N LEU A 212 -6.56 13.04 -14.54
CA LEU A 212 -5.44 12.45 -15.28
C LEU A 212 -5.15 10.97 -14.95
N ALA A 213 -6.00 10.27 -14.18
CA ALA A 213 -5.75 8.89 -13.77
C ALA A 213 -5.55 7.91 -14.96
N HIS A 214 -6.13 8.23 -16.13
CA HIS A 214 -6.02 7.44 -17.36
C HIS A 214 -4.82 7.81 -18.24
N GLN A 215 -4.04 8.82 -17.84
CA GLN A 215 -2.87 9.33 -18.58
C GLN A 215 -1.64 9.41 -17.65
N PRO A 216 -0.98 8.29 -17.33
CA PRO A 216 0.13 8.24 -16.35
C PRO A 216 1.20 9.31 -16.57
N VAL A 217 1.66 9.50 -17.81
CA VAL A 217 2.68 10.50 -18.13
C VAL A 217 2.20 11.91 -17.80
N ALA A 218 1.02 12.30 -18.29
CA ALA A 218 0.46 13.62 -18.02
C ALA A 218 0.22 13.83 -16.51
N ARG A 219 -0.23 12.77 -15.82
CA ARG A 219 -0.50 12.75 -14.38
C ARG A 219 0.76 13.06 -13.55
N TRP A 220 1.86 12.36 -13.82
CA TRP A 220 3.12 12.54 -13.12
C TRP A 220 3.85 13.82 -13.54
N VAL A 221 3.82 14.16 -14.83
CA VAL A 221 4.34 15.46 -15.32
C VAL A 221 3.61 16.62 -14.65
N TYR A 222 2.29 16.53 -14.52
CA TYR A 222 1.51 17.55 -13.81
C TYR A 222 1.99 17.73 -12.37
N LEU A 223 2.12 16.65 -11.59
CA LEU A 223 2.60 16.73 -10.21
C LEU A 223 4.01 17.30 -10.11
N THR A 224 4.95 16.85 -10.96
CA THR A 224 6.35 17.32 -10.91
C THR A 224 6.51 18.81 -11.24
N ARG A 225 5.54 19.39 -11.97
CA ARG A 225 5.47 20.83 -12.28
C ARG A 225 4.80 21.65 -11.18
N GLN A 226 4.10 21.03 -10.23
CA GLN A 226 3.55 21.75 -9.10
C GLN A 226 4.65 22.01 -8.06
N ASP A 227 4.72 23.25 -7.60
CA ASP A 227 5.54 23.70 -6.46
C ASP A 227 4.78 23.67 -5.13
N ARG A 228 3.47 23.43 -5.18
CA ARG A 228 2.53 23.48 -4.04
C ARG A 228 2.55 22.24 -3.16
N LEU A 229 3.03 21.12 -3.69
CA LEU A 229 3.01 19.83 -2.99
C LEU A 229 4.43 19.32 -2.82
N THR A 230 4.71 18.72 -1.66
CA THR A 230 5.97 18.04 -1.42
C THR A 230 5.86 16.60 -1.89
N LEU A 231 6.51 16.27 -3.01
CA LEU A 231 6.55 14.91 -3.54
C LEU A 231 7.40 14.01 -2.62
N SER A 232 6.72 13.10 -1.93
CA SER A 232 7.32 12.20 -0.95
C SER A 232 6.46 10.96 -0.80
N LEU A 233 7.11 9.80 -0.68
CA LEU A 233 6.40 8.55 -0.47
C LEU A 233 5.97 8.46 1.00
N ALA A 234 4.66 8.28 1.23
CA ALA A 234 4.11 8.26 2.57
C ALA A 234 4.58 7.01 3.35
N THR A 235 4.95 7.17 4.62
CA THR A 235 5.23 6.07 5.56
C THR A 235 3.93 5.40 6.04
N PRO A 236 4.00 4.23 6.71
CA PRO A 236 2.80 3.57 7.24
C PRO A 236 2.00 4.53 8.14
N GLY A 237 0.68 4.60 7.93
CA GLY A 237 -0.21 5.50 8.67
C GLY A 237 -0.25 6.96 8.18
N GLU A 238 0.78 7.43 7.49
CA GLU A 238 0.90 8.84 7.09
C GLU A 238 -0.15 9.26 6.04
N VAL A 239 -0.62 8.35 5.19
CA VAL A 239 -1.71 8.65 4.23
C VAL A 239 -2.98 9.08 4.96
N ARG A 240 -3.30 8.45 6.10
CA ARG A 240 -4.46 8.83 6.91
C ARG A 240 -4.26 10.20 7.56
N GLN A 241 -3.04 10.50 8.01
CA GLN A 241 -2.68 11.82 8.54
C GLN A 241 -2.85 12.91 7.48
N ARG A 242 -2.22 12.74 6.31
CA ARG A 242 -2.31 13.66 5.16
C ARG A 242 -3.77 13.87 4.72
N ALA A 243 -4.60 12.81 4.74
CA ALA A 243 -6.03 12.92 4.45
C ALA A 243 -6.78 13.73 5.51
N ALA A 244 -6.47 13.53 6.80
CA ALA A 244 -7.07 14.27 7.90
C ALA A 244 -6.70 15.76 7.86
N GLU A 245 -5.46 16.09 7.51
CA GLU A 245 -5.00 17.48 7.29
C GLU A 245 -5.82 18.17 6.19
N VAL A 246 -6.12 17.45 5.10
CA VAL A 246 -6.96 17.96 4.02
C VAL A 246 -8.41 18.17 4.46
N GLU A 247 -8.97 17.27 5.27
CA GLU A 247 -10.31 17.49 5.82
C GLU A 247 -10.32 18.67 6.80
N ALA A 248 -9.28 18.85 7.60
CA ALA A 248 -9.13 20.04 8.46
C ALA A 248 -9.08 21.34 7.64
N TRP A 249 -8.39 21.34 6.50
CA TRP A 249 -8.39 22.45 5.54
C TRP A 249 -9.78 22.76 4.98
N ARG A 250 -10.55 21.73 4.61
CA ARG A 250 -11.91 21.88 4.07
C ARG A 250 -12.87 22.43 5.12
N ASP A 251 -12.83 21.84 6.32
CA ASP A 251 -13.64 22.27 7.45
C ASP A 251 -13.32 23.72 7.85
N GLY A 252 -12.03 24.05 7.99
CA GLY A 252 -11.56 25.39 8.30
C GLY A 252 -12.00 26.41 7.25
N THR A 253 -11.93 26.05 5.96
CA THR A 253 -12.42 26.92 4.88
C THR A 253 -13.93 27.12 4.97
N LEU A 254 -14.73 26.10 5.30
CA LEU A 254 -16.17 26.27 5.49
C LEU A 254 -16.48 27.19 6.69
N LEU A 255 -15.76 27.02 7.80
CA LEU A 255 -15.91 27.84 9.01
C LEU A 255 -15.48 29.29 8.79
N SER A 256 -14.47 29.54 7.95
CA SER A 256 -14.06 30.91 7.63
C SER A 256 -15.17 31.71 6.93
N HIS A 257 -16.14 31.02 6.31
CA HIS A 257 -17.29 31.63 5.63
C HIS A 257 -18.57 31.66 6.50
N SER A 258 -18.58 31.00 7.66
CA SER A 258 -19.77 30.95 8.54
C SER A 258 -19.79 32.02 9.65
N GLY A 259 -18.64 32.63 9.94
CA GLY A 259 -18.53 33.71 10.92
C GLY A 259 -19.24 35.00 10.46
N HIS A 260 -20.01 35.63 11.35
CA HIS A 260 -20.68 36.91 11.07
C HIS A 260 -19.69 38.09 10.98
N ASN A 261 -18.45 37.89 11.44
CA ASN A 261 -17.32 38.81 11.30
C ASN A 261 -15.98 38.04 11.27
N GLN A 262 -14.90 38.72 10.91
CA GLN A 262 -13.56 38.14 10.74
C GLN A 262 -12.99 37.54 12.04
N ALA A 263 -13.29 38.14 13.20
CA ALA A 263 -12.85 37.64 14.51
C ALA A 263 -13.53 36.31 14.88
N GLY A 264 -14.83 36.19 14.62
CA GLY A 264 -15.59 34.96 14.82
C GLY A 264 -15.16 33.83 13.89
N ALA A 265 -14.89 34.15 12.62
CA ALA A 265 -14.33 33.20 11.65
C ALA A 265 -12.96 32.68 12.12
N ARG A 266 -12.06 33.57 12.56
CA ARG A 266 -10.73 33.18 13.07
C ARG A 266 -10.84 32.31 14.34
N ALA A 267 -11.76 32.64 15.26
CA ALA A 267 -11.98 31.85 16.47
C ALA A 267 -12.48 30.43 16.15
N ALA A 268 -13.40 30.29 15.19
CA ALA A 268 -13.92 28.99 14.75
C ALA A 268 -12.83 28.13 14.07
N VAL A 269 -12.01 28.73 13.21
CA VAL A 269 -10.86 28.04 12.60
C VAL A 269 -9.83 27.64 13.66
N THR A 270 -9.54 28.52 14.62
CA THR A 270 -8.61 28.23 15.73
C THR A 270 -9.09 27.06 16.58
N ALA A 271 -10.39 27.01 16.90
CA ALA A 271 -10.97 25.90 17.65
C ALA A 271 -10.92 24.57 16.89
N ARG A 272 -10.96 24.59 15.55
CA ARG A 272 -10.89 23.39 14.70
C ARG A 272 -9.47 22.86 14.49
N LEU A 273 -8.49 23.75 14.37
CA LEU A 273 -7.08 23.41 14.13
C LEU A 273 -6.26 23.25 15.42
N GLY A 274 -6.72 23.80 16.55
CA GLY A 274 -6.05 23.71 17.85
C GLY A 274 -6.40 22.47 18.70
N THR A 275 -7.16 21.53 18.12
CA THR A 275 -7.54 20.23 18.70
C THR A 275 -6.96 19.10 17.87
#